data_AF-A0A6G4W8C7-F1
#
_entry.id   AF-A0A6G4W8C7-F1
#
_cell.length_a   1.000
_cell.length_b   1.000
_cell.length_c   1.000
_cell.angle_alpha   90.00
_cell.angle_beta   90.00
_cell.angle_gamma   90.00
#
_symmetry.space_group_name_H-M   'P 1'
#
loop_
_entity.id
_entity.type
_entity.pdbx_description
1 polymer ?
#
loop_
_entity_poly.entity_id
_entity_poly.type
_entity_poly.pdbx_seq_one_letter_code
_entity_poly.pdbx_strand_id
1 'polypeptide(L)' 'MADPIPLDDAIRSEVRREMEIARAKYGEHFELLCIEGSWGDTIDDRKALQLLRSLNRTGSIYAEVICQV' A
#
# COMPACT_ATOMS: atom_id res chain seq x y z
N MET A 1 -1.20 5.26 31.84
CA MET A 1 -1.43 6.06 30.63
C MET A 1 -0.55 5.45 29.55
N ALA A 2 -1.10 5.03 28.41
CA ALA A 2 -0.26 4.52 27.33
C ALA A 2 0.50 5.70 26.70
N ASP A 3 1.80 5.53 26.48
CA ASP A 3 2.61 6.53 25.80
C ASP A 3 2.05 6.79 24.39
N PRO A 4 2.17 8.02 23.86
CA PRO A 4 1.74 8.32 22.50
C PRO A 4 2.50 7.42 21.52
N ILE A 5 1.74 6.70 20.68
CA ILE A 5 2.28 5.83 19.64
C ILE A 5 3.17 6.68 18.73
N PRO A 6 4.44 6.29 18.50
CA PRO A 6 5.31 6.97 17.55
C PRO A 6 4.63 7.10 16.18
N LEU A 7 4.77 8.24 15.52
CA LEU A 7 4.12 8.52 14.23
C LEU A 7 4.41 7.41 13.19
N ASP A 8 5.62 6.87 13.19
CA ASP A 8 6.03 5.81 12.26
C ASP A 8 5.28 4.50 12.51
N ASP A 9 5.04 4.13 13.78
CA ASP A 9 4.25 2.94 14.12
C ASP A 9 2.79 3.07 13.70
N ALA A 10 2.23 4.29 13.77
CA ALA A 10 0.89 4.56 13.28
C ALA A 10 0.79 4.40 11.76
N ILE A 11 1.78 4.91 11.00
CA ILE A 11 1.82 4.73 9.54
C ILE A 11 1.96 3.25 9.20
N ARG A 12 2.88 2.54 9.85
CA ARG A 12 3.12 1.11 9.61
C ARG A 12 1.87 0.26 9.90
N SER A 13 1.11 0.63 10.92
CA SER A 13 -0.18 -0.01 11.23
C SER A 13 -1.22 0.23 10.14
N GLU A 14 -1.29 1.45 9.61
CA GLU A 14 -2.19 1.79 8.52
C GLU A 14 -1.80 1.09 7.20
N VAL A 15 -0.51 0.93 6.91
CA VAL A 15 -0.04 0.13 5.76
C VAL A 15 -0.56 -1.30 5.85
N ARG A 16 -0.44 -1.95 7.01
CA ARG A 16 -0.96 -3.32 7.21
C ARG A 16 -2.46 -3.39 6.98
N ARG A 17 -3.20 -2.44 7.54
CA ARG A 17 -4.66 -2.35 7.38
C ARG A 17 -5.07 -2.21 5.91
N GLU A 18 -4.45 -1.29 5.17
CA GLU A 18 -4.77 -1.10 3.75
C GLU A 18 -4.34 -2.30 2.89
N MET A 19 -3.28 -3.02 3.29
CA MET A 19 -2.83 -4.25 2.65
C MET A 19 -3.83 -5.40 2.85
N GLU A 20 -4.39 -5.55 4.05
CA GLU A 20 -5.46 -6.52 4.31
C GLU A 20 -6.72 -6.21 3.48
N ILE A 21 -7.10 -4.93 3.38
CA ILE A 21 -8.22 -4.50 2.53
C ILE A 21 -7.96 -4.85 1.06
N ALA A 22 -6.75 -4.60 0.57
CA ALA A 22 -6.37 -4.92 -0.80
C ALA A 22 -6.36 -6.44 -1.05
N ARG A 23 -5.81 -7.24 -0.13
CA ARG A 23 -5.82 -8.71 -0.19
C ARG A 23 -7.24 -9.25 -0.24
N ALA A 24 -8.15 -8.71 0.57
CA ALA A 24 -9.55 -9.13 0.58
C ALA A 24 -10.28 -8.80 -0.74
N LYS A 25 -9.91 -7.70 -1.40
CA LYS A 25 -10.52 -7.27 -2.68
C LYS A 25 -9.95 -8.01 -3.89
N TYR A 26 -8.64 -8.20 -3.93
CA TYR A 26 -7.92 -8.56 -5.16
C TYR A 26 -7.20 -9.92 -5.08
N GLY A 27 -7.09 -10.54 -3.90
CA GLY A 27 -6.33 -11.78 -3.72
C GLY A 27 -4.84 -11.59 -4.04
N GLU A 28 -4.27 -12.50 -4.84
CA GLU A 28 -2.87 -12.48 -5.27
C GLU A 28 -2.63 -11.57 -6.48
N HIS A 29 -3.17 -10.34 -6.44
CA HIS A 29 -3.01 -9.41 -7.54
C HIS A 29 -1.57 -8.90 -7.66
N PHE A 30 -1.04 -8.91 -8.88
CA PHE A 30 0.35 -8.55 -9.19
C PHE A 30 0.82 -7.24 -8.53
N GLU A 31 0.06 -6.14 -8.66
CA GLU A 31 0.49 -4.85 -8.10
C GLU A 31 0.56 -4.88 -6.57
N LEU A 32 -0.34 -5.62 -5.92
CA LEU A 32 -0.32 -5.82 -4.47
C LEU A 32 0.92 -6.61 -4.03
N LEU A 33 1.24 -7.69 -4.75
CA LEU A 33 2.44 -8.49 -4.50
C LEU A 33 3.72 -7.65 -4.68
N CYS A 34 3.76 -6.76 -5.68
CA CYS A 34 4.87 -5.83 -5.87
C CYS A 34 5.02 -4.86 -4.70
N ILE A 35 3.93 -4.27 -4.20
CA ILE A 35 3.97 -3.38 -3.03
C ILE A 35 4.48 -4.15 -1.81
N GLU A 36 3.93 -5.34 -1.54
CA GLU A 36 4.31 -6.14 -0.39
C GLU A 36 5.79 -6.56 -0.42
N GLY A 37 6.27 -7.06 -1.56
CA GLY A 37 7.67 -7.47 -1.71
C GLY A 37 8.67 -6.32 -1.66
N SER A 38 8.23 -5.09 -1.94
CA SER A 38 9.09 -3.90 -1.98
C SER A 38 9.11 -3.14 -0.65
N TRP A 39 8.11 -3.33 0.20
CA TRP A 39 7.91 -2.53 1.41
C TRP A 39 8.98 -2.82 2.47
N GLY A 40 9.67 -1.77 2.90
CA GLY A 40 10.79 -1.85 3.86
C GLY A 40 12.13 -2.23 3.20
N ASP A 41 12.12 -2.56 1.91
CA ASP A 41 13.33 -2.79 1.11
C ASP A 41 13.58 -1.59 0.17
N THR A 42 12.73 -1.43 -0.86
CA THR A 42 12.87 -0.37 -1.88
C THR A 42 11.87 0.76 -1.75
N ILE A 43 10.77 0.57 -1.00
CA ILE A 43 9.78 1.63 -0.71
C ILE A 43 9.52 1.78 0.79
N ASP A 44 9.39 3.03 1.24
CA ASP A 44 9.13 3.37 2.65
C ASP A 44 7.64 3.25 3.06
N ASP A 45 7.37 3.37 4.35
CA ASP A 45 6.03 3.27 4.95
C ASP A 45 5.02 4.26 4.32
N ARG A 46 5.45 5.48 4.00
CA ARG A 46 4.58 6.51 3.42
C ARG A 46 4.24 6.18 1.97
N LYS A 47 5.23 5.73 1.20
CA LYS A 47 5.06 5.35 -0.20
C LYS A 47 4.19 4.11 -0.32
N ALA A 48 4.43 3.08 0.50
CA ALA A 48 3.59 1.90 0.56
C ALA A 48 2.12 2.27 0.85
N LEU A 49 1.89 3.13 1.85
CA LEU A 49 0.53 3.59 2.19
C LEU A 49 -0.15 4.33 1.03
N GLN A 50 0.59 5.21 0.34
CA GLN A 50 0.06 5.94 -0.81
C GLN A 50 -0.37 4.99 -1.94
N LEU A 51 0.49 4.01 -2.27
CA LEU A 51 0.22 3.04 -3.35
C LEU A 51 -0.97 2.14 -3.01
N LEU A 52 -1.05 1.63 -1.78
CA LEU A 52 -2.18 0.82 -1.34
C LEU A 52 -3.50 1.59 -1.37
N ARG A 53 -3.50 2.86 -0.94
CA ARG A 53 -4.70 3.70 -1.04
C ARG A 53 -5.10 3.97 -2.49
N SER A 54 -4.13 4.14 -3.40
CA SER A 54 -4.43 4.26 -4.82
C SER A 54 -5.05 2.98 -5.37
N LEU A 55 -4.44 1.84 -5.08
CA LEU A 55 -4.92 0.52 -5.49
C LEU A 55 -6.33 0.26 -4.95
N ASN A 56 -6.56 0.45 -3.66
CA ASN A 56 -7.86 0.24 -3.01
C ASN A 56 -8.97 1.14 -3.54
N ARG A 57 -8.62 2.33 -4.05
CA ARG A 57 -9.57 3.31 -4.59
C ARG A 57 -9.84 3.13 -6.07
N THR A 58 -8.83 2.80 -6.86
CA THR A 58 -8.88 2.87 -8.33
C THR A 58 -8.71 1.51 -9.02
N GLY A 59 -8.23 0.50 -8.29
CA GLY A 59 -7.82 -0.77 -8.86
C GLY A 59 -6.44 -0.75 -9.52
N SER A 60 -5.69 0.37 -9.46
CA SER A 60 -4.29 0.41 -9.89
C SER A 60 -3.41 1.36 -9.06
N ILE A 61 -2.12 1.05 -9.01
CA ILE A 61 -1.07 1.93 -8.47
C ILE A 61 -0.62 3.01 -9.46
N TYR A 62 -0.95 2.86 -10.75
CA TYR A 62 -0.63 3.83 -11.78
C TYR A 62 -1.70 4.91 -11.84
N ALA A 63 -1.26 6.18 -11.86
CA ALA A 63 -2.17 7.32 -11.98
C ALA A 63 -2.76 7.45 -13.40
N GLU A 64 -2.02 7.00 -14.41
CA GLU A 64 -2.39 7.05 -15.82
C GLU A 64 -1.73 5.88 -16.56
N VAL A 65 -2.46 5.27 -17.50
CA VAL A 65 -1.96 4.24 -18.41
C VAL A 65 -2.11 4.77 -19.83
N ILE A 66 -0.98 5.04 -20.49
CA ILE A 66 -0.96 5.54 -21.87
C ILE A 66 -0.69 4.37 -22.80
N CYS A 67 -1.70 3.97 -23.58
CA CYS A 67 -1.53 2.99 -24.65
C CYS A 67 -1.06 3.69 -25.92
N GLN A 68 0.12 3.34 -26.42
CA GLN A 68 0.57 3.72 -27.76
C GLN A 68 0.29 2.56 -28.72
N VAL A 69 -0.44 2.85 -29.79
CA VAL A 69 -0.75 1.93 -30.90
C VAL A 69 0.22 2.12 -32.06
#